data_AF-A0A059CAX9-F1
#
_entry.id   AF-A0A059CAX9-F1
#
_cell.length_a   1.000
_cell.length_b   1.000
_cell.length_c   1.000
_cell.angle_alpha   90.00
_cell.angle_beta   90.00
_cell.angle_gamma   90.00
#
_symmetry.space_group_name_H-M   'P 1'
#
loop_
_entity.id
_entity.type
_entity.pdbx_description
1 polymer ?
#
loop_
_entity_poly.entity_id
_entity_poly.type
_entity_poly.pdbx_seq_one_letter_code
_entity_poly.pdbx_strand_id
1 'polypeptide(L)' 'MSMGFKERNARRALYMTNNDVVSAVDFLIEEKAKKLQKREEDMKRRLCIQISMGSIKNLLNLAASKSLME' A
#
# COMPACT_ATOMS: atom_id res chain seq x y z
N MET A 1 13.06 -15.87 17.17
CA MET A 1 12.83 -14.62 17.95
C MET A 1 11.35 -14.52 18.32
N SER A 2 11.04 -14.56 19.62
CA SER A 2 9.70 -14.78 20.20
C SER A 2 8.68 -13.64 20.08
N MET A 3 9.05 -12.44 19.63
CA MET A 3 8.14 -11.28 19.50
C MET A 3 7.34 -11.23 18.17
N GLY A 4 7.38 -12.28 17.36
CA GLY A 4 6.64 -12.32 16.09
C GLY A 4 7.29 -11.53 14.94
N PHE A 5 8.52 -11.05 15.11
CA PHE A 5 9.32 -10.45 14.04
C PHE A 5 10.28 -11.47 13.43
N LYS A 6 10.47 -11.41 12.11
CA LYS A 6 11.50 -12.19 11.42
C LYS A 6 12.88 -11.81 11.96
N GLU A 7 13.74 -12.80 12.14
CA GLU A 7 15.10 -12.60 12.68
C GLU A 7 15.89 -11.55 11.88
N ARG A 8 15.81 -11.59 10.55
CA ARG A 8 16.43 -10.58 9.68
C ARG A 8 16.00 -9.15 9.99
N ASN A 9 14.72 -8.95 10.31
CA ASN A 9 14.18 -7.61 10.59
C ASN A 9 14.67 -7.13 11.95
N ALA A 10 14.66 -7.99 12.96
CA ALA A 10 15.17 -7.66 14.28
C ALA A 10 16.69 -7.39 14.27
N ARG A 11 17.47 -8.20 13.53
CA ARG A 11 18.90 -7.93 13.33
C ARG A 11 19.13 -6.59 12.63
N ARG A 12 18.34 -6.27 11.60
CA ARG A 12 18.41 -4.97 10.91
C ARG A 12 18.06 -3.82 11.85
N ALA A 13 17.00 -3.95 12.66
CA ALA A 13 16.59 -2.92 13.59
C ALA A 13 17.71 -2.60 14.59
N LEU A 14 18.29 -3.63 15.23
CA LEU A 14 19.43 -3.47 16.14
C LEU A 14 20.64 -2.81 15.46
N TYR A 15 20.95 -3.19 14.21
CA TYR A 15 22.04 -2.55 13.46
C TYR A 15 21.77 -1.07 13.19
N MET A 16 20.52 -0.71 12.86
CA MET A 16 20.16 0.68 12.56
C MET A 16 20.06 1.56 13.81
N THR A 17 19.89 0.95 14.98
CA THR A 17 19.76 1.65 16.26
C THR A 17 21.00 1.51 17.15
N ASN A 18 22.15 1.11 16.58
CA ASN A 18 23.41 0.93 17.31
C ASN A 18 23.29 -0.01 18.54
N ASN A 19 22.52 -1.08 18.39
CA ASN A 19 22.19 -2.07 19.42
C ASN A 19 21.36 -1.54 20.60
N ASP A 20 20.76 -0.34 20.49
CA ASP A 20 19.73 0.09 21.43
C ASP A 20 18.44 -0.71 21.20
N VAL A 21 18.06 -1.47 22.22
CA VAL A 21 16.89 -2.36 22.21
C VAL A 21 15.59 -1.58 22.17
N VAL A 22 15.49 -0.45 22.89
CA VAL A 22 14.25 0.34 22.96
C VAL A 22 13.97 0.93 21.57
N SER A 23 14.95 1.65 21.03
CA SER A 23 14.87 2.21 19.69
C SER A 23 14.66 1.12 18.61
N ALA A 24 15.24 -0.07 18.76
CA ALA A 24 15.04 -1.17 17.80
C ALA A 24 13.59 -1.68 17.80
N VAL A 25 12.95 -1.77 18.97
CA VAL A 25 11.55 -2.15 19.09
C VAL A 25 10.66 -1.09 18.45
N ASP A 26 10.91 0.19 18.74
CA ASP A 26 10.16 1.31 18.14
C ASP A 26 10.29 1.30 16.61
N PHE A 27 11.51 1.10 16.10
CA PHE A 27 11.77 0.98 14.66
C PHE A 27 10.96 -0.16 14.00
N LEU A 28 10.87 -1.32 14.66
CA LEU A 28 10.10 -2.46 14.14
C LEU A 28 8.59 -2.20 14.12
N ILE A 29 8.07 -1.53 15.15
CA ILE A 29 6.66 -1.15 15.25
C ILE A 29 6.32 -0.14 14.14
N GLU A 30 7.14 0.90 13.98
CA GLU A 30 6.97 1.90 12.94
C GLU A 30 7.03 1.31 11.52
N GLU A 31 8.02 0.46 11.23
CA GLU A 31 8.14 -0.16 9.90
C GLU A 31 6.90 -0.99 9.56
N LYS A 32 6.31 -1.67 10.55
CA LYS A 32 5.09 -2.46 10.36
C LYS A 32 3.89 -1.57 10.09
N ALA A 33 3.75 -0.47 10.83
CA ALA A 33 2.69 0.52 10.63
C ALA A 33 2.77 1.17 9.24
N LYS A 34 3.95 1.63 8.83
CA LYS A 34 4.21 2.22 7.51
C LYS A 34 3.88 1.25 6.37
N LYS A 35 4.21 -0.04 6.51
CA LYS A 35 3.87 -1.08 5.52
C LYS A 35 2.37 -1.32 5.40
N LEU A 36 1.63 -1.26 6.50
CA LEU A 36 0.17 -1.41 6.48
C LEU A 36 -0.49 -0.22 5.81
N GLN A 37 -0.11 1.01 6.19
CA GLN A 37 -0.62 2.24 5.57
C GLN A 37 -0.36 2.24 4.05
N LYS A 38 0.86 1.91 3.62
CA LYS A 38 1.20 1.87 2.19
C LYS A 38 0.33 0.88 1.41
N ARG A 39 -0.02 -0.28 2.01
CA ARG A 39 -0.91 -1.26 1.36
C ARG A 39 -2.33 -0.71 1.22
N GLU A 40 -2.85 -0.03 2.24
CA GLU A 40 -4.17 0.59 2.16
C GLU A 40 -4.21 1.70 1.12
N GLU A 41 -3.19 2.56 1.07
CA GLU A 41 -3.07 3.60 0.06
C GLU A 41 -2.95 3.02 -1.35
N ASP A 42 -2.13 1.99 -1.54
CA ASP A 42 -1.99 1.31 -2.83
C ASP A 42 -3.30 0.66 -3.27
N MET A 43 -4.07 0.06 -2.35
CA MET A 43 -5.41 -0.47 -2.63
C MET A 43 -6.37 0.65 -3.04
N LYS A 44 -6.40 1.77 -2.29
CA LYS A 44 -7.25 2.93 -2.61
C LYS A 44 -6.88 3.54 -3.96
N ARG A 45 -5.59 3.64 -4.29
CA ARG A 45 -5.12 4.13 -5.60
C ARG A 45 -5.58 3.21 -6.73
N ARG A 46 -5.42 1.90 -6.58
CA ARG A 46 -5.90 0.92 -7.57
C ARG A 46 -7.41 1.01 -7.76
N LEU A 47 -8.17 1.12 -6.67
CA LEU A 47 -9.62 1.27 -6.72
C LEU A 47 -10.04 2.58 -7.41
N CYS A 48 -9.40 3.71 -7.07
CA CYS A 48 -9.67 5.00 -7.69
C CYS A 48 -9.40 4.98 -9.20
N ILE A 49 -8.28 4.38 -9.62
CA ILE A 49 -7.94 4.18 -11.04
C ILE A 49 -8.97 3.25 -11.72
N GLN A 50 -9.42 2.20 -11.04
CA GLN A 50 -10.41 1.27 -11.60
C GLN A 50 -11.79 1.93 -11.77
N ILE A 51 -12.22 2.73 -10.79
CA ILE A 51 -13.46 3.50 -10.86
C ILE A 51 -13.37 4.53 -11.99
N SER A 52 -12.27 5.27 -12.10
CA SER A 52 -12.11 6.26 -13.18
C SER A 52 -12.08 5.61 -14.57
N MET A 53 -11.44 4.44 -14.73
CA MET A 53 -11.49 3.65 -15.95
C MET A 53 -12.90 3.15 -16.29
N GLY A 54 -13.71 2.80 -15.28
CA GLY A 54 -15.13 2.45 -15.45
C GLY A 54 -15.95 3.63 -15.97
N SER A 55 -15.74 4.82 -15.40
CA SER A 55 -16.41 6.05 -15.85
C SER A 55 -16.06 6.39 -17.30
N ILE A 56 -14.78 6.25 -17.70
CA ILE A 56 -14.34 6.50 -19.08
C ILE A 56 -14.96 5.48 -20.05
N LYS A 57 -14.99 4.19 -19.68
CA LYS A 57 -15.63 3.14 -20.49
C LYS A 57 -17.12 3.41 -20.72
N ASN A 58 -17.84 3.86 -19.69
CA ASN A 58 -19.26 4.18 -19.80
C ASN A 58 -19.50 5.39 -20.73
N LEU A 59 -18.64 6.42 -20.66
CA LEU A 59 -18.71 7.58 -21.55
C LEU A 59 -18.41 7.21 -23.01
N LEU A 60 -17.42 6.36 -23.24
CA LEU A 60 -17.11 5.83 -24.58
C LEU A 60 -18.27 5.01 -25.16
N ASN A 61 -18.87 4.12 -24.35
CA ASN A 61 -20.02 3.34 -24.78
C ASN A 61 -21.21 4.23 -25.15
N LEU A 62 -21.48 5.27 -24.37
CA LEU A 62 -22.57 6.20 -24.64
C LEU A 62 -22.34 6.99 -25.94
N ALA A 63 -21.11 7.42 -26.20
CA ALA A 63 -20.72 8.08 -27.44
C ALA A 63 -20.88 7.15 -28.65
N ALA A 64 -20.47 5.89 -28.54
CA ALA A 64 -20.60 4.89 -29.61
C ALA A 64 -22.07 4.55 -29.94
N SER A 65 -22.96 4.51 -28.93
CA SER A 65 -24.40 4.31 -29.17
C SER A 65 -25.09 5.51 -29.80
N LYS A 66 -24.59 6.74 -29.56
CA LYS A 66 -25.14 7.95 -30.21
C LYS A 66 -24.76 8.03 -31.67
N SER A 67 -23.52 7.67 -32.03
CA SER A 67 -23.07 7.64 -33.43
C SER A 67 -23.72 6.56 -34.29
N LEU A 68 -24.43 5.59 -33.69
CA LEU A 68 -25.19 4.56 -34.41
C LEU A 68 -26.66 4.94 -34.64
N MET A 69 -27.13 6.03 -34.01
CA MET A 69 -28.49 6.54 -34.13
C MET A 69 -28.59 7.78 -35.03
N GLU A 70 -27.45 8.32 -35.48
CA GLU A 70 -27.32 9.33 -36.56
C GLU A 70 -27.02 8.64 -37.89
#